data_AF-A0A149U4A2-F1
#
_entry.id   AF-A0A149U4A2-F1
#
_cell.length_a   1.000
_cell.length_b   1.000
_cell.length_c   1.000
_cell.angle_alpha   90.00
_cell.angle_beta   90.00
_cell.angle_gamma   90.00
#
_symmetry.space_group_name_H-M   'P 1'
#
loop_
_entity.id
_entity.type
_entity.pdbx_description
1 polymer ?
#
loop_
_entity_poly.entity_id
_entity_poly.type
_entity_poly.pdbx_seq_one_letter_code
_entity_poly.pdbx_strand_id
1 'polypeptide(L)'
;MPVFLSAFARLQSWLSPASDQTLSVKAPARILRGVGPIIEKLITDDKIGESYRCATSHWFRYDVPPLEYYHGSTSTCVISGPLLKHGKAYRPTGAIIQTPGFDVRLPPEDAYDLDQQIQIAIENTIADWVADYHEREPAPEPLHPPGPTVDLDALLDDTASVFHPDSLETRFASPKTRKQRRSTSSSKGGQHV
;
A
#
# COMPACT_ATOMS: atom_id res chain seq x y z
N MET A 1 -20.65 -19.67 -2.86
CA MET A 1 -19.24 -20.11 -2.93
C MET A 1 -18.63 -19.72 -4.29
N PRO A 2 -17.86 -18.62 -4.37
CA PRO A 2 -16.89 -18.48 -5.46
C PRO A 2 -15.61 -17.73 -5.02
N VAL A 3 -14.83 -18.29 -4.08
CA VAL A 3 -13.47 -17.76 -3.78
C VAL A 3 -12.38 -18.63 -4.45
N PHE A 4 -12.72 -19.87 -4.82
CA PHE A 4 -11.78 -20.81 -5.43
C PHE A 4 -11.65 -20.65 -6.96
N LEU A 5 -12.64 -20.06 -7.66
CA LEU A 5 -12.54 -19.81 -9.10
C LEU A 5 -11.49 -18.74 -9.45
N SER A 6 -11.23 -17.78 -8.56
CA SER A 6 -10.19 -16.76 -8.78
C SER A 6 -8.76 -17.28 -8.63
N ALA A 7 -8.55 -18.34 -7.84
CA ALA A 7 -7.22 -18.93 -7.67
C ALA A 7 -6.78 -19.71 -8.92
N PHE A 8 -7.71 -20.40 -9.60
CA PHE A 8 -7.41 -21.16 -10.82
C PHE A 8 -7.14 -20.26 -12.04
N ALA A 9 -7.84 -19.12 -12.16
CA ALA A 9 -7.56 -18.13 -13.20
C ALA A 9 -6.17 -17.48 -13.02
N ARG A 10 -5.71 -17.30 -11.78
CA ARG A 10 -4.37 -16.80 -11.43
C ARG A 10 -3.25 -17.79 -11.76
N LEU A 11 -3.52 -19.10 -11.64
CA LEU A 11 -2.57 -20.14 -12.03
C LEU A 11 -2.33 -20.18 -13.55
N GLN A 12 -3.36 -19.86 -14.33
CA GLN A 12 -3.29 -19.90 -15.80
C GLN A 12 -2.56 -18.68 -16.38
N SER A 13 -2.60 -17.51 -15.72
CA SER A 13 -1.77 -16.35 -16.08
C SER A 13 -0.28 -16.56 -15.83
N TRP A 14 0.10 -17.47 -14.92
CA TRP A 14 1.50 -17.80 -14.64
C TRP A 14 2.15 -18.65 -15.75
N LEU A 15 1.34 -19.35 -16.56
CA LEU A 15 1.79 -20.23 -17.64
C LEU A 15 1.90 -19.52 -19.00
N SER A 16 1.53 -18.24 -19.08
CA SER A 16 1.68 -17.45 -20.31
C SER A 16 3.08 -16.83 -20.34
N PRO A 17 3.83 -16.91 -21.46
CA PRO A 17 5.10 -16.22 -21.57
C PRO A 17 4.87 -14.72 -21.40
N ALA A 18 5.52 -14.12 -20.40
CA ALA A 18 5.43 -12.71 -20.11
C ALA A 18 6.01 -11.90 -21.27
N SER A 19 5.15 -11.33 -22.11
CA SER A 19 5.56 -10.28 -23.04
C SER A 19 5.48 -8.95 -22.30
N ASP A 20 6.58 -8.21 -22.24
CA ASP A 20 6.57 -6.85 -21.71
C ASP A 20 5.59 -5.98 -22.51
N GLN A 21 4.60 -5.41 -21.83
CA GLN A 21 3.66 -4.45 -22.41
C GLN A 21 3.87 -3.07 -21.78
N THR A 22 3.83 -2.04 -22.62
CA THR A 22 3.95 -0.65 -22.15
C THR A 22 2.58 -0.06 -21.87
N LEU A 23 2.33 0.31 -20.61
CA LEU A 23 1.18 1.13 -20.20
C LEU A 23 1.59 2.61 -20.12
N SER A 24 0.89 3.49 -20.85
CA SER A 24 1.12 4.94 -20.78
C SER A 24 -0.12 5.65 -20.23
N VAL A 25 0.05 6.43 -19.17
CA VAL A 25 -1.01 7.20 -18.51
C VAL A 25 -0.65 8.68 -18.51
N LYS A 26 -1.59 9.54 -18.89
CA LYS A 26 -1.45 11.00 -18.83
C LYS A 26 -2.33 11.55 -17.72
N ALA A 27 -1.73 12.30 -16.79
CA ALA A 27 -2.44 12.97 -15.70
C ALA A 27 -1.71 14.27 -15.29
N PRO A 28 -2.37 15.18 -14.56
CA PRO A 28 -1.73 16.34 -13.97
C PRO A 28 -0.52 15.95 -13.11
N ALA A 29 0.56 16.75 -13.16
CA ALA A 29 1.80 16.46 -12.45
C ALA A 29 1.60 16.21 -10.94
N ARG A 30 0.63 16.90 -10.31
CA ARG A 30 0.27 16.69 -8.90
C ARG A 30 -0.21 15.26 -8.61
N ILE A 31 -0.96 14.65 -9.54
CA ILE A 31 -1.50 13.30 -9.39
C ILE A 31 -0.39 12.28 -9.66
N LEU A 32 0.41 12.50 -10.71
CA LEU A 32 1.53 11.61 -11.04
C LEU A 32 2.55 11.51 -9.90
N ARG A 33 2.81 12.61 -9.16
CA ARG A 33 3.68 12.58 -7.98
C ARG A 33 3.15 11.67 -6.86
N GLY A 34 1.83 11.60 -6.67
CA GLY A 34 1.23 10.75 -5.65
C GLY A 34 1.06 9.30 -6.10
N VAL A 35 0.71 9.09 -7.38
CA VAL A 35 0.33 7.77 -7.91
C VAL A 35 1.53 7.00 -8.47
N GLY A 36 2.59 7.67 -8.92
CA GLY A 36 3.80 7.03 -9.49
C GLY A 36 4.37 5.91 -8.60
N PRO A 37 4.69 6.19 -7.32
CA PRO A 37 5.20 5.15 -6.41
C PRO A 37 4.21 4.01 -6.13
N ILE A 38 2.91 4.26 -6.22
CA ILE A 38 1.87 3.23 -6.03
C ILE A 38 1.84 2.31 -7.26
N ILE A 39 1.89 2.89 -8.47
CA ILE A 39 1.96 2.13 -9.72
C ILE A 39 3.23 1.27 -9.71
N GLU A 40 4.38 1.84 -9.35
CA GLU A 40 5.65 1.09 -9.26
C GLU A 40 5.49 -0.14 -8.36
N LYS A 41 4.90 0.00 -7.17
CA LYS A 41 4.62 -1.13 -6.27
C LYS A 41 3.64 -2.14 -6.86
N LEU A 42 2.64 -1.70 -7.62
CA LEU A 42 1.63 -2.56 -8.23
C LEU A 42 2.15 -3.36 -9.42
N ILE A 43 3.13 -2.84 -10.17
CA ILE A 43 3.67 -3.50 -11.37
C ILE A 43 4.89 -4.38 -11.09
N THR A 44 5.51 -4.29 -9.92
CA THR A 44 6.61 -5.19 -9.55
C THR A 44 6.18 -6.65 -9.68
N ASP A 45 6.95 -7.43 -10.44
CA ASP A 45 6.71 -8.86 -10.66
C ASP A 45 7.38 -9.71 -9.57
N ASP A 46 6.97 -9.49 -8.32
CA ASP A 46 7.38 -10.26 -7.16
C ASP A 46 6.19 -10.51 -6.21
N LYS A 47 6.45 -11.24 -5.12
CA LYS A 47 5.44 -11.55 -4.09
C LYS A 47 4.90 -10.28 -3.40
N ILE A 48 5.70 -9.22 -3.34
CA ILE A 48 5.30 -7.96 -2.72
C ILE A 48 4.30 -7.25 -3.65
N GLY A 49 4.61 -7.12 -4.93
CA GLY A 49 3.70 -6.58 -5.94
C GLY A 49 2.43 -7.41 -6.07
N GLU A 50 2.52 -8.74 -5.99
CA GLU A 50 1.34 -9.62 -5.90
C GLU A 50 0.48 -9.28 -4.68
N SER A 51 1.09 -9.04 -3.53
CA SER A 51 0.38 -8.65 -2.31
C SER A 51 -0.33 -7.30 -2.48
N TYR A 52 0.29 -6.30 -3.11
CA TYR A 52 -0.36 -5.02 -3.42
C TYR A 52 -1.54 -5.18 -4.39
N ARG A 53 -1.39 -5.99 -5.44
CA ARG A 53 -2.48 -6.30 -6.39
C ARG A 53 -3.62 -7.06 -5.70
N CYS A 54 -3.31 -7.98 -4.79
CA CYS A 54 -4.31 -8.67 -3.99
C CYS A 54 -5.07 -7.72 -3.06
N ALA A 55 -4.35 -6.86 -2.33
CA ALA A 55 -4.93 -5.89 -1.41
C ALA A 55 -5.92 -4.93 -2.11
N THR A 56 -5.59 -4.50 -3.33
CA THR A 56 -6.41 -3.55 -4.12
C THR A 56 -7.40 -4.23 -5.07
N SER A 57 -7.38 -5.56 -5.20
CA SER A 57 -8.19 -6.29 -6.18
C SER A 57 -9.70 -6.07 -6.05
N HIS A 58 -10.18 -5.77 -4.85
CA HIS A 58 -11.59 -5.50 -4.61
C HIS A 58 -12.04 -4.13 -5.14
N TRP A 59 -11.13 -3.19 -5.39
CA TRP A 59 -11.47 -1.86 -5.92
C TRP A 59 -12.10 -1.93 -7.31
N PHE A 60 -11.74 -2.93 -8.12
CA PHE A 60 -12.33 -3.13 -9.44
C PHE A 60 -13.81 -3.55 -9.41
N ARG A 61 -14.35 -3.89 -8.23
CA ARG A 61 -15.74 -4.33 -8.06
C ARG A 61 -16.72 -3.20 -7.78
N TYR A 62 -16.23 -1.99 -7.50
CA TYR A 62 -17.06 -0.88 -7.06
C TYR A 62 -16.76 0.37 -7.91
N ASP A 63 -17.82 1.10 -8.27
CA ASP A 63 -17.69 2.36 -9.02
C ASP A 63 -16.92 3.43 -8.22
N VAL A 64 -17.04 3.37 -6.90
CA VAL A 64 -16.31 4.21 -5.95
C VAL A 64 -15.58 3.28 -4.98
N PRO A 65 -14.27 3.49 -4.73
CA PRO A 65 -13.53 2.70 -3.75
C PRO A 65 -14.27 2.69 -2.41
N PRO A 66 -14.49 1.51 -1.81
CA PRO A 66 -15.01 1.41 -0.45
C PRO A 66 -14.10 2.16 0.53
N LEU A 67 -14.70 2.71 1.58
CA LEU A 67 -13.96 3.22 2.72
C LEU A 67 -13.43 2.06 3.56
N GLU A 68 -14.29 1.09 3.82
CA GLU A 68 -13.96 -0.11 4.58
C GLU A 68 -14.60 -1.35 3.97
N TYR A 69 -13.94 -2.49 4.14
CA TYR A 69 -14.38 -3.79 3.65
C TYR A 69 -14.27 -4.84 4.76
N TYR A 70 -15.42 -5.18 5.34
CA TYR A 70 -15.53 -6.21 6.38
C TYR A 70 -15.93 -7.54 5.78
N HIS A 71 -15.21 -8.59 6.15
CA HIS A 71 -15.41 -9.94 5.62
C HIS A 71 -15.59 -10.95 6.75
N GLY A 72 -16.80 -11.46 6.91
CA GLY A 72 -17.10 -12.64 7.71
C GLY A 72 -16.88 -13.93 6.92
N SER A 73 -17.12 -15.09 7.54
CA SER A 73 -16.98 -16.39 6.85
C SER A 73 -17.97 -16.57 5.68
N THR A 74 -19.15 -15.96 5.78
CA THR A 74 -20.23 -16.09 4.80
C THR A 74 -20.85 -14.76 4.36
N SER A 75 -20.54 -13.68 5.06
CA SER A 75 -21.16 -12.37 4.86
C SER A 75 -20.09 -11.32 4.60
N THR A 76 -20.42 -10.32 3.80
CA THR A 76 -19.56 -9.17 3.52
C THR A 76 -20.31 -7.89 3.84
N CYS A 77 -19.61 -6.90 4.37
CA CYS A 77 -20.11 -5.55 4.56
C CYS A 77 -19.12 -4.57 3.94
N VAL A 78 -19.63 -3.65 3.12
CA VAL A 78 -18.84 -2.69 2.37
C VAL A 78 -19.33 -1.29 2.72
N ILE A 79 -18.50 -0.53 3.41
CA ILE A 79 -18.80 0.87 3.74
C ILE A 79 -18.47 1.72 2.52
N SER A 80 -19.48 2.36 1.96
CA SER A 80 -19.38 3.07 0.69
C SER A 80 -18.78 4.46 0.87
N GLY A 81 -17.80 4.79 0.01
CA GLY A 81 -17.21 6.12 -0.06
C GLY A 81 -17.89 7.05 -1.08
N PRO A 82 -17.41 8.29 -1.20
CA PRO A 82 -16.43 8.93 -0.32
C PRO A 82 -17.05 9.35 1.03
N LEU A 83 -16.24 9.77 2.00
CA LEU A 83 -16.75 10.45 3.19
C LEU A 83 -17.31 11.83 2.80
N LEU A 84 -18.57 12.07 3.15
CA LEU A 84 -19.25 13.34 2.94
C LEU A 84 -19.41 14.08 4.27
N LYS A 85 -19.33 15.41 4.24
CA LYS A 85 -19.51 16.25 5.43
C LYS A 85 -21.01 16.38 5.74
N HIS A 86 -21.42 15.88 6.90
CA HIS A 86 -22.77 16.01 7.45
C HIS A 86 -22.71 16.76 8.79
N GLY A 87 -23.02 18.07 8.75
CA GLY A 87 -22.90 18.95 9.92
C GLY A 87 -21.44 19.08 10.39
N LYS A 88 -21.15 18.55 11.58
CA LYS A 88 -19.80 18.54 12.18
C LYS A 88 -19.03 17.22 11.97
N ALA A 89 -19.65 16.20 11.40
CA ALA A 89 -19.05 14.88 11.21
C ALA A 89 -18.88 14.55 9.72
N TYR A 90 -17.97 13.62 9.43
CA TYR A 90 -17.87 12.98 8.11
C TYR A 90 -18.57 11.63 8.20
N ARG A 91 -19.37 11.30 7.17
CA ARG A 91 -20.16 10.07 7.11
C ARG A 91 -19.97 9.37 5.76
N PRO A 92 -20.07 8.03 5.72
CA PRO A 92 -20.10 7.29 4.47
C PRO A 92 -21.32 7.64 3.64
N THR A 93 -21.29 7.32 2.34
CA THR A 93 -22.46 7.49 1.45
C THR A 93 -23.52 6.41 1.66
N GLY A 94 -23.18 5.34 2.37
CA GLY A 94 -24.04 4.21 2.68
C GLY A 94 -23.22 2.96 2.93
N ALA A 95 -23.87 1.80 2.96
CA ALA A 95 -23.19 0.50 3.01
C ALA A 95 -23.94 -0.55 2.20
N ILE A 96 -23.23 -1.59 1.79
CA ILE A 96 -23.80 -2.78 1.16
C ILE A 96 -23.44 -3.98 2.02
N ILE A 97 -24.45 -4.69 2.51
CA ILE A 97 -24.29 -5.95 3.24
C ILE A 97 -24.76 -7.06 2.31
N GLN A 98 -23.92 -8.08 2.13
CA GLN A 98 -24.27 -9.29 1.41
C GLN A 98 -24.16 -10.46 2.37
N THR A 99 -25.25 -11.19 2.56
CA THR A 99 -25.31 -12.36 3.43
C THR A 99 -26.14 -13.45 2.76
N PRO A 100 -25.99 -14.74 3.11
CA PRO A 100 -26.80 -15.78 2.51
C PRO A 100 -28.29 -15.50 2.67
N GLY A 101 -28.97 -15.27 1.54
CA GLY A 101 -30.42 -15.06 1.50
C GLY A 101 -30.86 -13.62 1.22
N PHE A 102 -30.01 -12.61 1.40
CA PHE A 102 -30.36 -11.24 1.03
C PHE A 102 -29.15 -10.28 0.93
N ASP A 103 -29.33 -9.25 0.12
CA ASP A 103 -28.44 -8.09 0.04
C ASP A 103 -29.19 -6.86 0.57
N VAL A 104 -28.58 -6.11 1.48
CA VAL A 104 -29.15 -4.89 2.07
C VAL A 104 -28.27 -3.70 1.72
N ARG A 105 -28.91 -2.61 1.31
CA ARG A 105 -28.28 -1.29 1.16
C ARG A 105 -28.70 -0.41 2.32
N LEU A 106 -27.73 0.12 3.03
CA LEU A 106 -27.96 1.00 4.17
C LEU A 106 -27.80 2.48 3.77
N PRO A 107 -28.63 3.37 4.32
CA PRO A 107 -28.43 4.81 4.22
C PRO A 107 -27.17 5.26 4.98
N PRO A 108 -26.68 6.49 4.74
CA PRO A 108 -25.49 7.05 5.39
C PRO A 108 -25.43 6.96 6.92
N GLU A 109 -26.57 7.11 7.61
CA GLU A 109 -26.62 7.04 9.07
C GLU A 109 -26.41 5.61 9.56
N ASP A 110 -27.27 4.68 9.14
CA ASP A 110 -27.15 3.26 9.51
C ASP A 110 -25.78 2.68 9.12
N ALA A 111 -25.23 3.11 7.99
CA ALA A 111 -23.88 2.72 7.57
C ALA A 111 -22.79 3.23 8.52
N TYR A 112 -22.92 4.46 9.03
CA TYR A 112 -21.99 5.02 10.01
C TYR A 112 -22.08 4.29 11.35
N ASP A 113 -23.30 4.03 11.82
CA ASP A 113 -23.52 3.35 13.09
C ASP A 113 -23.04 1.88 13.01
N LEU A 114 -23.28 1.22 11.88
CA LEU A 114 -22.77 -0.13 11.64
C LEU A 114 -21.24 -0.17 11.59
N ASP A 115 -20.61 0.78 10.89
CA ASP A 115 -19.14 0.91 10.82
C ASP A 115 -18.53 1.01 12.23
N GLN A 116 -19.09 1.89 13.07
CA GLN A 116 -18.66 2.02 14.48
C GLN A 116 -18.86 0.74 15.28
N GLN A 117 -20.01 0.08 15.15
CA GLN A 117 -20.30 -1.17 15.86
C GLN A 117 -19.32 -2.27 15.48
N ILE A 118 -18.99 -2.41 14.19
CA ILE A 118 -18.04 -3.40 13.72
C ILE A 118 -16.63 -3.08 14.25
N GLN A 119 -16.19 -1.82 14.20
CA GLN A 119 -14.88 -1.42 14.72
C GLN A 119 -14.75 -1.72 16.22
N ILE A 120 -15.76 -1.36 17.01
CA ILE A 120 -15.79 -1.67 18.45
C ILE A 120 -15.73 -3.19 18.69
N ALA A 121 -16.47 -3.98 17.90
CA ALA A 121 -16.44 -5.44 18.04
C ALA A 121 -15.06 -6.03 17.69
N ILE A 122 -14.39 -5.51 16.66
CA ILE A 122 -13.03 -5.90 16.29
C ILE A 122 -12.06 -5.58 17.42
N GLU A 123 -12.08 -4.35 17.94
CA GLU A 123 -11.20 -3.92 19.04
C GLU A 123 -11.38 -4.76 20.29
N ASN A 124 -12.63 -5.02 20.69
CA ASN A 124 -12.92 -5.88 21.85
C ASN A 124 -12.38 -7.30 21.62
N THR A 125 -12.58 -7.86 20.43
CA THR A 125 -12.09 -9.22 20.10
C THR A 125 -10.56 -9.29 20.16
N ILE A 126 -9.87 -8.26 19.67
CA ILE A 126 -8.40 -8.18 19.72
C ILE A 126 -7.94 -8.05 21.18
N ALA A 127 -8.55 -7.17 21.96
CA ALA A 127 -8.20 -6.95 23.36
C ALA A 127 -8.37 -8.22 24.20
N ASP A 128 -9.50 -8.92 24.05
CA ASP A 128 -9.78 -10.18 24.74
C ASP A 128 -8.74 -11.24 24.35
N TRP A 129 -8.43 -11.38 23.05
CA TRP A 129 -7.43 -12.35 22.59
C TRP A 129 -6.03 -12.07 23.14
N VAL A 130 -5.64 -10.78 23.22
CA VAL A 130 -4.35 -10.36 23.80
C VAL A 130 -4.29 -10.65 25.30
N ALA A 131 -5.37 -10.40 26.04
CA ALA A 131 -5.46 -10.74 27.45
C ALA A 131 -5.29 -12.26 27.67
N ASP A 132 -6.03 -13.08 26.92
CA ASP A 132 -5.92 -14.54 26.97
C ASP A 132 -4.52 -15.04 26.58
N TYR A 133 -3.84 -14.35 25.66
CA TYR A 133 -2.47 -14.70 25.27
C TYR A 133 -1.48 -14.46 26.41
N HIS A 134 -1.58 -13.31 27.09
CA HIS A 134 -0.73 -12.97 28.23
C HIS A 134 -0.92 -13.90 29.43
N GLU A 135 -2.09 -14.49 29.62
CA GLU A 135 -2.33 -15.48 30.67
C GLU A 135 -1.73 -16.86 30.35
N ARG A 136 -1.65 -17.23 29.07
CA ARG A 136 -1.16 -18.54 28.60
C ARG A 136 0.35 -18.60 28.47
N GLU A 137 1.00 -17.50 28.10
CA GLU A 137 2.46 -17.40 28.12
C GLU A 137 2.90 -16.77 29.44
N PRO A 138 3.40 -17.54 30.43
CA PRO A 138 4.07 -16.94 31.56
C PRO A 138 5.21 -16.06 31.04
N ALA A 139 5.38 -14.88 31.63
CA ALA A 139 6.49 -13.99 31.32
C ALA A 139 7.78 -14.82 31.18
N PRO A 140 8.59 -14.63 30.12
CA PRO A 140 9.78 -15.44 29.93
C PRO A 140 10.57 -15.46 31.23
N GLU A 141 10.87 -16.66 31.74
CA GLU A 141 11.75 -16.81 32.89
C GLU A 141 12.99 -15.95 32.64
N PRO A 142 13.39 -15.07 33.57
CA PRO A 142 14.59 -14.28 33.39
C PRO A 142 15.75 -15.25 33.14
N LEU A 143 16.26 -15.30 31.92
CA LEU A 143 17.33 -16.24 31.56
C LEU A 143 18.64 -15.95 32.29
N HIS A 144 18.72 -14.88 33.09
CA HIS A 144 19.87 -14.58 33.95
C HIS A 144 19.43 -13.87 35.25
N PRO A 145 20.07 -14.15 36.40
CA PRO A 145 20.05 -13.22 37.53
C PRO A 145 20.59 -11.85 37.04
N PRO A 146 20.17 -10.72 37.62
CA PRO A 146 20.69 -9.42 37.22
C PRO A 146 22.21 -9.46 37.29
N GLY A 147 22.85 -9.41 36.12
CA GLY A 147 24.28 -9.19 36.03
C GLY A 147 24.62 -7.85 36.68
N PRO A 148 25.87 -7.66 37.14
CA PRO A 148 26.26 -6.37 37.71
C PRO A 148 25.88 -5.27 36.72
N THR A 149 25.13 -4.27 37.20
CA THR A 149 24.78 -3.07 36.43
C THR A 149 26.06 -2.49 35.88
N VAL A 150 26.28 -2.70 34.58
CA VAL A 150 27.34 -2.01 33.85
C VAL A 150 26.90 -0.57 33.77
N ASP A 151 27.71 0.31 34.34
CA ASP A 151 27.52 1.75 34.33
C ASP A 151 27.53 2.23 32.87
N LEU A 152 26.34 2.58 32.35
CA LEU A 152 26.15 2.96 30.95
C LEU A 152 26.95 4.22 30.59
N ASP A 153 27.28 5.05 31.58
CA ASP A 153 28.07 6.26 31.39
C ASP A 153 29.53 5.96 31.01
N ALA A 154 30.07 4.78 31.39
CA ALA A 154 31.43 4.38 31.02
C ALA A 154 31.53 3.83 29.58
N LEU A 155 30.41 3.42 28.96
CA LEU A 155 30.41 2.79 27.63
C LEU A 155 30.20 3.78 26.48
N LEU A 156 29.72 5.00 26.78
CA LEU A 156 29.44 6.04 25.79
C LEU A 156 30.69 6.88 25.42
N ASP A 157 31.73 6.85 26.24
CA ASP A 157 32.98 7.60 25.98
C ASP A 157 33.81 6.98 24.84
N ASP A 158 33.68 5.66 24.60
CA ASP A 158 34.51 4.93 23.63
C ASP A 158 33.93 4.93 22.19
N THR A 159 32.67 5.34 22.01
CA THR A 159 32.02 5.37 20.67
C THR A 159 31.93 6.77 20.06
N ALA A 160 32.27 7.82 20.81
CA ALA A 160 32.27 9.21 20.30
C ALA A 160 33.42 9.53 19.32
N SER A 161 34.38 8.62 19.12
CA SER A 161 35.58 8.85 18.29
C SER A 161 35.42 8.43 16.81
N VAL A 162 34.29 7.85 16.38
CA VAL A 162 34.17 7.23 15.03
C VAL A 162 33.39 8.07 14.00
N PHE A 163 32.73 9.16 14.38
CA PHE A 163 32.03 10.04 13.42
C PHE A 163 32.84 11.30 13.08
N HIS A 164 33.84 11.14 12.22
CA HIS A 164 34.40 12.26 11.46
C HIS A 164 33.43 12.64 10.31
N PRO A 165 32.97 13.90 10.20
CA PRO A 165 31.99 14.32 9.20
C PRO A 165 32.55 14.63 7.80
N ASP A 166 33.70 14.05 7.41
CA ASP A 166 34.41 14.41 6.15
C ASP A 166 34.42 13.30 5.09
N SER A 167 33.33 12.54 4.92
CA SER A 167 33.28 11.51 3.84
C SER A 167 31.99 11.46 3.03
N LEU A 168 31.25 12.57 2.95
CA LEU A 168 30.15 12.73 1.98
C LEU A 168 30.47 13.71 0.86
N GLU A 169 31.68 13.61 0.29
CA GLU A 169 31.92 14.11 -1.06
C GLU A 169 32.22 12.94 -1.99
N THR A 170 31.63 13.02 -3.20
CA THR A 170 31.87 12.20 -4.39
C THR A 170 30.98 10.97 -4.58
N ARG A 171 29.83 11.18 -5.26
CA ARG A 171 29.49 10.54 -6.56
C ARG A 171 28.12 10.99 -7.09
N PHE A 172 27.94 12.29 -7.33
CA PHE A 172 27.03 12.76 -8.37
C PHE A 172 27.83 12.98 -9.66
N ALA A 173 27.96 11.93 -10.48
CA ALA A 173 28.40 12.09 -11.86
C ALA A 173 27.20 12.53 -12.70
N SER A 174 27.11 13.84 -12.97
CA SER A 174 26.22 14.41 -13.98
C SER A 174 26.52 13.79 -15.35
N PRO A 175 25.53 13.29 -16.10
CA PRO A 175 25.71 13.01 -17.53
C PRO A 175 25.94 14.34 -18.25
N LYS A 176 27.16 14.53 -18.75
CA LYS A 176 27.55 15.68 -19.57
C LYS A 176 26.62 15.80 -20.77
N THR A 177 26.03 16.98 -20.92
CA THR A 177 25.49 17.51 -22.17
C THR A 177 26.48 17.31 -23.31
N ARG A 178 26.22 16.34 -24.20
CA ARG A 178 26.89 16.28 -25.51
C ARG A 178 26.11 17.18 -26.47
N LYS A 179 26.54 18.44 -26.57
CA LYS A 179 26.22 19.34 -27.68
C LYS A 179 26.61 18.64 -28.98
N GLN A 180 25.65 18.06 -29.70
CA GLN A 180 25.81 17.80 -31.12
C GLN A 180 25.73 19.15 -31.84
N ARG A 181 26.90 19.70 -32.16
CA ARG A 181 27.06 20.76 -33.16
C ARG A 181 26.48 20.23 -34.47
N ARG A 182 25.33 20.77 -34.89
CA ARG A 182 24.97 20.88 -36.31
C ARG A 182 25.90 21.92 -36.91
N SER A 183 27.00 21.47 -37.51
CA SER A 183 27.73 22.26 -38.51
C SER A 183 26.97 22.16 -39.82
N THR A 184 26.47 23.31 -40.24
CA THR A 184 25.98 23.62 -41.57
C THR A 184 27.08 23.43 -42.61
N SER A 185 26.90 22.54 -43.58
CA SER A 185 27.56 22.65 -44.88
C SER A 185 26.52 23.08 -45.91
N SER A 186 26.60 24.37 -46.24
CA SER A 186 26.09 24.93 -47.49
C SER A 186 26.92 24.35 -48.63
N SER A 187 26.29 23.66 -49.58
CA SER A 187 26.78 23.61 -50.95
C SER A 187 25.64 24.00 -51.88
N LYS A 188 25.91 25.06 -52.63
CA LYS A 188 25.04 25.74 -53.59
C LYS A 188 25.45 25.27 -54.99
N GLY A 189 24.48 25.06 -55.88
CA GLY A 189 24.65 24.99 -57.34
C GLY A 189 24.42 23.59 -57.91
N GLY A 190 23.63 23.36 -58.95
CA GLY A 190 22.85 24.21 -59.87
C GLY A 190 21.86 23.29 -60.61
N GLN A 191 20.65 23.78 -60.94
CA GLN A 191 20.25 24.10 -62.33
C GLN A 191 20.53 23.00 -63.38
N HIS A 192 19.50 22.34 -63.92
CA HIS A 192 18.86 22.70 -65.20
C HIS A 192 17.83 21.63 -65.64
N VAL A 193 16.67 22.14 -66.10
CA VAL A 193 15.70 21.62 -67.09
C VAL A 193 14.99 20.30 -66.80
#